data_AF-A0A6N9SXU8-F1
#
_entry.id   AF-A0A6N9SXU8-F1
#
_cell.length_a   1.000
_cell.length_b   1.000
_cell.length_c   1.000
_cell.angle_alpha   90.00
_cell.angle_beta   90.00
_cell.angle_gamma   90.00
#
_symmetry.space_group_name_H-M   'P 1'
#
loop_
_entity.id
_entity.type
_entity.pdbx_description
1 polymer ?
#
loop_
_entity_poly.entity_id
_entity_poly.type
_entity_poly.pdbx_seq_one_letter_code
_entity_poly.pdbx_strand_id
1 'polypeptide(L)'
;MPKPLATAAIIMIALASGACSSTDRRPAPLPTAGAPLSPAGSSTLGGQPGGSVAPPAGQGAALGGTGGSCNASAASFVVGELATSVTADRAKEATGAEEVRILFPNQPVTQEFLPGRLNLDTNDENRITSVRCG
;
A
#
# COMPACT_ATOMS: atom_id res chain seq x y z
N MET A 1 26.96 -41.20 -28.74
CA MET A 1 26.04 -40.60 -29.74
C MET A 1 24.73 -40.23 -29.04
N PRO A 2 24.45 -38.94 -28.77
CA PRO A 2 23.13 -38.52 -28.32
C PRO A 2 22.20 -38.37 -29.53
N LYS A 3 20.98 -38.94 -29.46
CA LYS A 3 19.91 -38.64 -30.43
C LYS A 3 19.11 -37.42 -29.94
N PRO A 4 18.87 -36.42 -30.78
CA PRO A 4 17.94 -35.33 -30.49
C PRO A 4 16.56 -35.72 -31.03
N LEU A 5 15.49 -35.51 -30.24
CA LEU A 5 14.18 -35.29 -30.84
C LEU A 5 13.45 -34.20 -30.06
N ALA A 6 13.46 -33.03 -30.68
CA ALA A 6 12.63 -31.89 -30.38
C ALA A 6 11.18 -32.20 -30.74
N THR A 7 10.26 -31.91 -29.82
CA THR A 7 8.82 -31.87 -30.11
C THR A 7 8.39 -30.41 -29.98
N ALA A 8 8.31 -29.74 -31.13
CA ALA A 8 7.76 -28.41 -31.26
C ALA A 8 6.24 -28.50 -31.44
N ALA A 9 5.54 -27.64 -30.68
CA ALA A 9 4.33 -26.85 -30.99
C ALA A 9 3.18 -27.53 -31.79
N ILE A 10 1.91 -27.34 -31.47
CA ILE A 10 1.18 -26.07 -31.59
C ILE A 10 -0.15 -26.27 -30.84
N ILE A 11 -0.48 -25.41 -29.87
CA ILE A 11 -1.83 -25.31 -29.33
C ILE A 11 -2.32 -23.88 -29.59
N MET A 12 -3.14 -23.75 -30.64
CA MET A 12 -3.92 -22.56 -30.95
C MET A 12 -5.12 -22.53 -29.99
N ILE A 13 -5.11 -21.63 -29.01
CA ILE A 13 -6.30 -21.33 -28.20
C ILE A 13 -6.76 -19.92 -28.57
N ALA A 14 -7.89 -19.86 -29.26
CA ALA A 14 -8.64 -18.63 -29.51
C ALA A 14 -9.27 -18.14 -28.20
N LEU A 15 -8.86 -16.97 -27.72
CA LEU A 15 -9.48 -16.30 -26.57
C LEU A 15 -10.66 -15.45 -27.06
N ALA A 16 -11.86 -15.80 -26.58
CA ALA A 16 -13.06 -14.98 -26.69
C ALA A 16 -13.01 -13.82 -25.68
N SER A 17 -13.04 -12.59 -26.17
CA SER A 17 -13.07 -11.36 -25.36
C SER A 17 -14.49 -11.09 -24.86
N GLY A 18 -14.74 -11.33 -23.57
CA GLY A 18 -15.96 -10.92 -22.87
C GLY A 18 -15.93 -9.42 -22.54
N ALA A 19 -16.98 -8.70 -22.97
CA ALA A 19 -17.14 -7.26 -22.82
C ALA A 19 -17.50 -6.83 -21.38
N CYS A 20 -16.99 -5.65 -21.00
CA CYS A 20 -17.17 -4.94 -19.74
C CYS A 20 -18.64 -4.71 -19.35
N SER A 21 -19.00 -5.07 -18.12
CA SER A 21 -20.19 -4.52 -17.45
C SER A 21 -19.76 -3.39 -16.50
N SER A 22 -19.66 -2.18 -17.03
CA SER A 22 -19.57 -0.97 -16.21
C SER A 22 -20.96 -0.63 -15.67
N THR A 23 -21.26 -1.15 -14.47
CA THR A 23 -22.41 -0.68 -13.69
C THR A 23 -22.11 0.74 -13.19
N ASP A 24 -22.56 1.71 -13.98
CA ASP A 24 -22.82 3.08 -13.57
C ASP A 24 -23.78 3.06 -12.36
N ARG A 25 -23.24 3.26 -11.16
CA ARG A 25 -24.02 3.58 -9.96
C ARG A 25 -23.51 4.90 -9.42
N ARG A 26 -24.10 5.99 -9.90
CA ARG A 26 -24.04 7.31 -9.25
C ARG A 26 -24.63 7.21 -7.83
N PRO A 27 -23.98 7.75 -6.80
CA PRO A 27 -24.61 7.95 -5.50
C PRO A 27 -25.55 9.17 -5.54
N ALA A 28 -26.70 9.05 -4.86
CA ALA A 28 -27.62 10.16 -4.62
C ALA A 28 -27.11 11.07 -3.48
N PRO A 29 -27.39 12.38 -3.51
CA PRO A 29 -27.04 13.30 -2.41
C PRO A 29 -27.99 13.13 -1.20
N LEU A 30 -27.43 13.14 0.01
CA LEU A 30 -28.17 13.15 1.28
C LEU A 30 -28.40 14.59 1.78
N PRO A 31 -29.53 14.86 2.48
CA PRO A 31 -29.95 16.19 2.91
C PRO A 31 -29.28 16.69 4.21
N THR A 32 -29.13 18.02 4.27
CA THR A 32 -28.64 18.84 5.37
C THR A 32 -29.69 19.03 6.47
N ALA A 33 -29.41 18.59 7.69
CA ALA A 33 -30.06 18.98 8.95
C ALA A 33 -29.07 18.64 10.09
N GLY A 34 -28.73 19.46 11.08
CA GLY A 34 -29.39 20.61 11.68
C GLY A 34 -29.45 20.37 13.20
N ALA A 35 -28.78 21.26 13.97
CA ALA A 35 -28.83 21.45 15.45
C ALA A 35 -27.90 20.59 16.36
N PRO A 36 -27.71 20.97 17.63
CA PRO A 36 -27.17 22.24 18.12
C PRO A 36 -25.98 22.05 19.11
N LEU A 37 -25.30 23.16 19.38
CA LEU A 37 -24.14 23.31 20.26
C LEU A 37 -24.56 23.45 21.74
N SER A 38 -23.85 22.81 22.70
CA SER A 38 -23.59 23.25 24.10
C SER A 38 -23.06 22.10 24.99
N PRO A 39 -22.42 22.36 26.16
CA PRO A 39 -21.43 23.38 26.49
C PRO A 39 -20.17 22.78 27.19
N ALA A 40 -19.26 23.69 27.57
CA ALA A 40 -17.97 23.46 28.21
C ALA A 40 -17.99 22.63 29.51
N GLY A 41 -16.98 21.77 29.67
CA GLY A 41 -16.58 21.15 30.94
C GLY A 41 -15.10 21.44 31.22
N SER A 42 -14.86 22.32 32.19
CA SER A 42 -13.53 22.72 32.66
C SER A 42 -12.98 21.76 33.71
N SER A 43 -11.64 21.76 33.79
CA SER A 43 -10.81 21.49 34.97
C SER A 43 -10.45 20.04 35.30
N THR A 44 -9.18 19.71 35.16
CA THR A 44 -8.28 19.59 36.34
C THR A 44 -6.82 19.54 35.87
N LEU A 45 -6.01 20.48 36.37
CA LEU A 45 -4.55 20.32 36.41
C LEU A 45 -4.24 19.24 37.45
N GLY A 46 -3.67 18.13 37.01
CA GLY A 46 -3.08 17.11 37.87
C GLY A 46 -1.74 16.70 37.27
N GLY A 47 -0.64 17.22 37.84
CA GLY A 47 0.70 16.95 37.37
C GLY A 47 1.21 15.55 37.71
N GLN A 48 2.22 15.11 36.96
CA GLN A 48 3.43 14.47 37.48
C GLN A 48 4.49 14.33 36.37
N PRO A 49 5.78 14.56 36.68
CA PRO A 49 6.88 14.40 35.74
C PRO A 49 7.27 12.92 35.69
N GLY A 50 6.89 12.25 34.61
CA GLY A 50 7.35 10.89 34.29
C GLY A 50 8.41 10.97 33.20
N GLY A 51 9.68 10.72 33.56
CA GLY A 51 10.81 10.71 32.64
C GLY A 51 10.56 9.76 31.47
N SER A 52 10.49 10.33 30.27
CA SER A 52 10.56 9.56 29.04
C SER A 52 12.02 9.41 28.67
N VAL A 53 12.57 8.22 28.91
CA VAL A 53 13.77 7.74 28.22
C VAL A 53 13.47 7.83 26.73
N ALA A 54 14.20 8.68 26.01
CA ALA A 54 14.10 8.78 24.57
C ALA A 54 14.44 7.41 23.94
N PRO A 55 13.56 6.80 23.14
CA PRO A 55 13.98 5.72 22.26
C PRO A 55 15.01 6.29 21.25
N PRO A 56 15.97 5.48 20.78
CA PRO A 56 16.94 5.94 19.78
C PRO A 56 16.19 6.48 18.57
N ALA A 57 16.54 7.70 18.15
CA ALA A 57 15.98 8.39 17.01
C ALA A 57 16.06 7.48 15.77
N GLY A 58 14.90 6.96 15.37
CA GLY A 58 14.81 6.02 14.27
C GLY A 58 13.41 5.53 13.97
N GLN A 59 12.35 6.26 14.33
CA GLN A 59 10.99 6.07 13.82
C GLN A 59 10.25 7.41 13.96
N GLY A 60 9.90 8.04 12.84
CA GLY A 60 8.96 9.15 12.86
C GLY A 60 7.63 8.65 13.43
N ALA A 61 7.26 9.12 14.62
CA ALA A 61 5.95 8.90 15.18
C ALA A 61 4.92 9.44 14.18
N ALA A 62 4.13 8.55 13.59
CA ALA A 62 3.00 8.92 12.77
C ALA A 62 2.00 9.70 13.64
N LEU A 63 2.00 11.03 13.52
CA LEU A 63 0.85 11.83 13.87
C LEU A 63 -0.29 11.31 13.01
N GLY A 64 -1.28 10.69 13.66
CA GLY A 64 -2.46 10.11 13.02
C GLY A 64 -3.23 11.17 12.25
N GLY A 65 -2.85 11.36 10.99
CA GLY A 65 -3.74 11.85 9.96
C GLY A 65 -4.62 10.68 9.55
N THR A 66 -5.90 10.94 9.36
CA THR A 66 -6.89 10.04 8.74
C THR A 66 -6.59 9.82 7.24
N GLY A 67 -5.31 9.61 6.90
CA GLY A 67 -4.84 9.13 5.61
C GLY A 67 -4.80 7.60 5.62
N GLY A 68 -5.06 6.98 4.47
CA GLY A 68 -5.19 5.53 4.31
C GLY A 68 -4.24 4.72 5.18
N SER A 69 -4.78 3.70 5.83
CA SER A 69 -4.11 2.89 6.83
C SER A 69 -2.98 2.07 6.20
N CYS A 70 -1.82 2.66 5.93
CA CYS A 70 -0.65 1.94 5.41
C CYS A 70 0.35 1.65 6.54
N ASN A 71 0.56 0.37 6.83
CA ASN A 71 1.61 -0.12 7.72
C ASN A 71 2.68 -0.89 6.91
N ALA A 72 3.75 -0.22 6.50
CA ALA A 72 4.80 -0.84 5.68
C ALA A 72 5.46 -2.07 6.35
N SER A 73 5.63 -2.03 7.67
CA SER A 73 6.29 -3.11 8.42
C SER A 73 5.57 -4.45 8.28
N ALA A 74 4.25 -4.44 8.11
CA ALA A 74 3.46 -5.64 7.89
C ALA A 74 3.83 -6.38 6.60
N ALA A 75 4.37 -5.69 5.58
CA ALA A 75 4.83 -6.29 4.33
C ALA A 75 6.33 -6.66 4.32
N SER A 76 7.03 -6.61 5.45
CA SER A 76 8.47 -6.95 5.49
C SER A 76 8.78 -8.38 4.99
N PHE A 77 7.78 -9.27 5.01
CA PHE A 77 7.92 -10.64 4.51
C PHE A 77 8.12 -10.73 2.98
N VAL A 78 7.82 -9.68 2.21
CA VAL A 78 8.01 -9.69 0.75
C VAL A 78 9.41 -9.29 0.30
N VAL A 79 10.25 -8.80 1.21
CA VAL A 79 11.62 -8.40 0.88
C VAL A 79 12.41 -9.62 0.40
N GLY A 80 13.01 -9.50 -0.78
CA GLY A 80 13.72 -10.58 -1.48
C GLY A 80 12.86 -11.38 -2.46
N GLU A 81 11.53 -11.26 -2.40
CA GLU A 81 10.61 -11.88 -3.36
C GLU A 81 10.61 -11.10 -4.69
N LEU A 82 10.13 -11.74 -5.76
CA LEU A 82 9.90 -11.08 -7.03
C LEU A 82 8.71 -10.13 -6.91
N ALA A 83 8.85 -8.91 -7.41
CA ALA A 83 7.77 -7.93 -7.49
C ALA A 83 6.76 -8.30 -8.59
N THR A 84 5.91 -9.28 -8.30
CA THR A 84 4.78 -9.71 -9.14
C THR A 84 3.48 -9.08 -8.65
N SER A 85 2.41 -9.15 -9.45
CA SER A 85 1.08 -8.71 -9.00
C SER A 85 0.64 -9.45 -7.73
N VAL A 86 0.87 -10.77 -7.67
CA VAL A 86 0.53 -11.59 -6.51
C VAL A 86 1.24 -11.11 -5.24
N THR A 87 2.55 -10.85 -5.34
CA THR A 87 3.33 -10.33 -4.20
C THR A 87 2.89 -8.92 -3.81
N ALA A 88 2.58 -8.07 -4.79
CA ALA A 88 2.09 -6.72 -4.55
C ALA A 88 0.71 -6.70 -3.87
N ASP A 89 -0.22 -7.55 -4.29
CA ASP A 89 -1.55 -7.70 -3.69
C ASP A 89 -1.44 -8.21 -2.26
N ARG A 90 -0.62 -9.24 -2.02
CA ARG A 90 -0.37 -9.77 -0.66
C ARG A 90 0.24 -8.69 0.24
N ALA A 91 1.16 -7.88 -0.28
CA ALA A 91 1.73 -6.76 0.46
C ALA A 91 0.66 -5.71 0.76
N LYS A 92 -0.17 -5.34 -0.23
CA LYS A 92 -1.28 -4.39 -0.09
C LYS A 92 -2.23 -4.78 1.05
N GLU A 93 -2.67 -6.04 1.03
CA GLU A 93 -3.59 -6.61 2.02
C GLU A 93 -2.97 -6.60 3.42
N ALA A 94 -1.69 -6.99 3.52
CA ALA A 94 -0.98 -6.99 4.79
C ALA A 94 -0.77 -5.59 5.37
N THR A 95 -0.48 -4.60 4.51
CA THR A 95 -0.25 -3.22 4.97
C THR A 95 -1.52 -2.42 5.16
N GLY A 96 -2.65 -2.84 4.58
CA GLY A 96 -3.89 -2.06 4.53
C GLY A 96 -3.87 -0.89 3.53
N ALA A 97 -2.93 -0.92 2.56
CA ALA A 97 -2.76 0.18 1.61
C ALA A 97 -3.91 0.23 0.58
N GLU A 98 -4.27 1.44 0.16
CA GLU A 98 -5.28 1.68 -0.89
C GLU A 98 -4.70 1.41 -2.29
N GLU A 99 -3.40 1.69 -2.47
CA GLU A 99 -2.67 1.50 -3.73
C GLU A 99 -1.28 0.91 -3.47
N VAL A 100 -0.74 0.16 -4.44
CA VAL A 100 0.66 -0.27 -4.45
C VAL A 100 1.34 0.19 -5.73
N ARG A 101 2.55 0.73 -5.60
CA ARG A 101 3.43 1.08 -6.70
C ARG A 101 4.75 0.34 -6.61
N ILE A 102 5.15 -0.31 -7.70
CA ILE A 102 6.47 -0.93 -7.83
C ILE A 102 7.41 0.11 -8.45
N LEU A 103 8.57 0.30 -7.82
CA LEU A 103 9.61 1.23 -8.25
C LEU A 103 10.82 0.44 -8.72
N PHE A 104 11.26 0.73 -9.94
CA PHE A 104 12.44 0.12 -10.54
C PHE A 104 13.69 0.95 -10.29
N PRO A 105 14.87 0.32 -10.23
CA PRO A 105 16.12 1.04 -10.05
C PRO A 105 16.32 2.03 -11.22
N ASN A 106 16.88 3.19 -10.92
CA ASN A 106 17.18 4.26 -11.88
C ASN A 106 15.95 4.86 -12.61
N GLN A 107 14.73 4.54 -12.17
CA GLN A 107 13.53 5.14 -12.72
C GLN A 107 13.37 6.59 -12.20
N PRO A 108 13.27 7.60 -13.06
CA PRO A 108 12.98 8.95 -12.62
C PRO A 108 11.54 9.01 -12.10
N VAL A 109 11.39 9.24 -10.80
CA VAL A 109 10.09 9.36 -10.14
C VAL A 109 10.05 10.62 -9.27
N THR A 110 8.87 11.22 -9.17
CA THR A 110 8.63 12.26 -8.18
C THR A 110 8.40 11.63 -6.81
N GLN A 111 8.99 12.24 -5.79
CA GLN A 111 8.83 11.83 -4.38
C GLN A 111 7.59 12.48 -3.76
N GLU A 112 6.45 12.29 -4.41
CA GLU A 112 5.15 12.65 -3.85
C GLU A 112 4.81 11.74 -2.66
N PHE A 113 4.12 12.26 -1.64
CA PHE A 113 3.71 11.50 -0.46
C PHE A 113 2.19 11.26 -0.45
N LEU A 114 1.77 10.03 -0.73
CA LEU A 114 0.40 9.54 -0.61
C LEU A 114 0.30 8.57 0.59
N PRO A 115 -0.36 8.94 1.70
CA PRO A 115 -0.37 8.12 2.91
C PRO A 115 -0.98 6.73 2.72
N GLY A 116 -1.95 6.61 1.80
CA GLY A 116 -2.60 5.34 1.46
C GLY A 116 -1.85 4.46 0.46
N ARG A 117 -0.67 4.88 -0.03
CA ARG A 117 0.08 4.12 -1.04
C ARG A 117 1.26 3.39 -0.41
N LEU A 118 1.41 2.13 -0.79
CA LEU A 118 2.60 1.33 -0.53
C LEU A 118 3.53 1.43 -1.75
N ASN A 119 4.79 1.74 -1.54
CA ASN A 119 5.82 1.62 -2.58
C ASN A 119 6.69 0.40 -2.27
N LEU A 120 6.90 -0.42 -3.28
CA LEU A 120 7.83 -1.56 -3.29
C LEU A 120 9.03 -1.17 -4.15
N ASP A 121 10.17 -0.95 -3.53
CA ASP A 121 11.42 -0.66 -4.22
C ASP A 121 12.06 -1.98 -4.68
N THR A 122 12.59 -2.00 -5.90
CA THR A 122 13.16 -3.22 -6.50
C THR A 122 14.59 -3.01 -6.95
N ASN A 123 15.33 -4.12 -7.12
CA ASN A 123 16.63 -4.13 -7.77
C ASN A 123 16.52 -4.48 -9.26
N ASP A 124 17.67 -4.56 -9.95
CA ASP A 124 17.76 -4.88 -11.38
C ASP A 124 17.25 -6.29 -11.74
N GLU A 125 17.12 -7.17 -10.75
CA GLU A 125 16.56 -8.52 -10.89
C GLU A 125 15.06 -8.58 -10.56
N ASN A 126 14.39 -7.42 -10.44
CA ASN A 126 12.97 -7.30 -10.12
C ASN A 126 12.62 -7.89 -8.73
N ARG A 127 13.59 -7.94 -7.82
CA ARG A 127 13.39 -8.37 -6.42
C ARG A 127 13.17 -7.17 -5.52
N ILE A 128 12.23 -7.31 -4.59
CA ILE A 128 11.89 -6.25 -3.63
C ILE A 128 13.04 -6.08 -2.64
N THR A 129 13.54 -4.86 -2.50
CA THR A 129 14.62 -4.50 -1.58
C THR A 129 14.12 -3.69 -0.38
N SER A 130 13.02 -2.96 -0.54
CA SER A 130 12.44 -2.11 0.50
C SER A 130 10.94 -1.90 0.32
N VAL A 131 10.26 -1.65 1.43
CA VAL A 131 8.82 -1.35 1.49
C VAL A 131 8.59 -0.06 2.27
N ARG A 132 7.78 0.86 1.73
CA ARG A 132 7.57 2.19 2.34
C ARG A 132 6.19 2.74 2.01
N CYS A 133 5.53 3.35 3.01
CA CYS A 133 4.29 4.09 2.79
C CYS A 133 4.59 5.51 2.29
N GLY A 134 3.82 5.99 1.31
CA GLY A 134 3.95 7.32 0.73
C GLY A 134 3.74 7.37 -0.77
#